data_AF-A0A381V6Y2-F1
#
_entry.id   AF-A0A381V6Y2-F1
#
_cell.length_a   1.000
_cell.length_b   1.000
_cell.length_c   1.000
_cell.angle_alpha   90.00
_cell.angle_beta   90.00
_cell.angle_gamma   90.00
#
_symmetry.space_group_name_H-M   'P 1'
#
loop_
_entity.id
_entity.type
_entity.pdbx_description
1 polymer ?
#
loop_
_entity_poly.entity_id
_entity_poly.type
_entity_poly.pdbx_seq_one_letter_code
_entity_poly.pdbx_strand_id
1 'polypeptide(L)'
;MPMTALETQIIEWIVDRTTSPELKRQLRGAEVTRRDYVRTGYFVYLNLAEGFTAIEGRPKIQHPFIESPALPDGAGCSLMLKDGCVHYLEIYARGGFFPENLADYELRPES
;
A
#
# COMPACT_ATOMS: atom_id res chain seq x y z
N MET A 1 -8.73 12.13 4.93
CA MET A 1 -7.50 12.72 4.37
C MET A 1 -7.27 12.11 3.00
N PRO A 2 -6.92 12.88 1.95
CA PRO A 2 -6.71 12.28 0.63
C PRO A 2 -5.45 11.41 0.62
N MET A 3 -5.48 10.35 -0.21
CA MET A 3 -4.29 9.57 -0.54
C MET A 3 -3.30 10.43 -1.34
N THR A 4 -2.01 10.14 -1.17
CA THR A 4 -0.98 10.71 -2.06
C THR A 4 -0.99 10.01 -3.41
N ALA A 5 -0.35 10.60 -4.42
CA ALA A 5 -0.24 9.99 -5.75
C ALA A 5 0.42 8.60 -5.70
N LEU A 6 1.48 8.44 -4.89
CA LEU A 6 2.17 7.17 -4.70
C LEU A 6 1.25 6.12 -4.07
N GLU A 7 0.55 6.47 -2.99
CA GLU A 7 -0.38 5.57 -2.30
C GLU A 7 -1.51 5.10 -3.21
N THR A 8 -2.13 6.02 -3.95
CA THR A 8 -3.17 5.69 -4.92
C THR A 8 -2.65 4.74 -5.99
N GLN A 9 -1.46 5.01 -6.55
CA GLN A 9 -0.88 4.14 -7.58
C GLN A 9 -0.52 2.75 -7.03
N ILE A 10 -0.02 2.65 -5.80
CA ILE A 10 0.23 1.36 -5.14
C ILE A 10 -1.07 0.59 -4.95
N ILE A 11 -2.12 1.25 -4.45
CA ILE A 11 -3.42 0.60 -4.23
C ILE A 11 -4.03 0.12 -5.55
N GLU A 12 -4.05 0.95 -6.59
CA GLU A 12 -4.57 0.53 -7.90
C GLU A 12 -3.73 -0.59 -8.50
N TRP A 13 -2.41 -0.57 -8.34
CA TRP A 13 -1.54 -1.66 -8.78
C TRP A 13 -1.92 -3.00 -8.12
N ILE A 14 -2.23 -3.00 -6.82
CA ILE A 14 -2.68 -4.17 -6.06
C ILE A 14 -4.09 -4.61 -6.53
N VAL A 15 -5.00 -3.66 -6.72
CA VAL A 15 -6.38 -3.90 -7.20
C VAL A 15 -6.40 -4.59 -8.56
N ASP A 16 -5.53 -4.18 -9.48
CA ASP A 16 -5.45 -4.73 -10.83
C ASP A 16 -4.93 -6.17 -10.85
N ARG A 17 -4.15 -6.57 -9.83
CA ARG A 17 -3.47 -7.87 -9.79
C ARG A 17 -4.06 -8.86 -8.80
N THR A 18 -4.87 -8.40 -7.85
CA THR A 18 -5.59 -9.32 -6.96
C THR A 18 -6.75 -10.00 -7.69
N THR A 19 -7.02 -11.25 -7.32
CA THR A 19 -8.21 -12.00 -7.78
C THR A 19 -9.38 -11.89 -6.81
N SER A 20 -9.18 -11.39 -5.58
CA SER A 20 -10.24 -11.28 -4.57
C SER A 20 -11.15 -10.07 -4.84
N PRO A 21 -12.45 -10.27 -5.17
CA PRO A 21 -13.39 -9.18 -5.36
C PRO A 21 -13.59 -8.34 -4.09
N GLU A 22 -13.57 -8.98 -2.92
CA GLU A 22 -13.72 -8.33 -1.61
C GLU A 22 -12.54 -7.40 -1.35
N LEU A 23 -11.31 -7.85 -1.60
CA LEU A 23 -10.13 -7.01 -1.46
C LEU A 23 -10.17 -5.79 -2.40
N LYS A 24 -10.59 -5.97 -3.66
CA LYS A 24 -10.76 -4.85 -4.60
C LYS A 24 -11.76 -3.82 -4.08
N ARG A 25 -12.90 -4.29 -3.56
CA ARG A 25 -13.93 -3.41 -2.99
C ARG A 25 -13.40 -2.67 -1.77
N GLN A 26 -12.78 -3.38 -0.83
CA GLN A 26 -12.23 -2.77 0.38
C GLN A 26 -11.18 -1.71 0.03
N LEU A 27 -10.22 -2.01 -0.85
CA LEU A 27 -9.18 -1.07 -1.25
C LEU A 27 -9.73 0.21 -1.91
N ARG A 28 -10.71 0.07 -2.81
CA ARG A 28 -11.35 1.23 -3.48
C ARG A 28 -12.24 2.07 -2.58
N GLY A 29 -12.75 1.48 -1.50
CA GLY A 29 -13.59 2.16 -0.51
C GLY A 29 -12.84 2.58 0.75
N ALA A 30 -11.53 2.37 0.82
CA ALA A 30 -10.73 2.70 1.98
C ALA A 30 -10.39 4.19 2.01
N GLU A 31 -10.50 4.79 3.19
CA GLU A 31 -10.10 6.16 3.44
C GLU A 31 -8.88 6.22 4.36
N VAL A 32 -7.96 7.13 4.08
CA VAL A 32 -6.79 7.32 4.95
C VAL A 32 -7.21 8.07 6.21
N THR A 33 -6.93 7.46 7.35
CA THR A 33 -7.20 8.03 8.69
C THR A 33 -5.98 8.72 9.27
N ARG A 34 -4.78 8.11 9.16
CA ARG A 34 -3.52 8.68 9.64
C ARG A 34 -2.31 8.13 8.89
N ARG A 35 -1.21 8.86 9.00
CA ARG A 35 0.12 8.44 8.53
C ARG A 35 1.13 8.53 9.65
N ASP A 36 1.92 7.48 9.81
CA ASP A 36 3.03 7.45 10.78
C ASP A 36 4.34 7.36 10.01
N TYR A 37 5.11 8.45 10.03
CA TYR A 37 6.40 8.52 9.36
C TYR A 37 7.51 8.01 10.28
N VAL A 38 8.33 7.12 9.74
CA VAL A 38 9.55 6.61 10.36
C VAL A 38 10.74 6.86 9.45
N ARG A 39 11.94 6.62 9.96
CA ARG A 39 13.17 6.91 9.21
C ARG A 39 13.24 6.19 7.86
N THR A 40 12.78 4.95 7.81
CA THR A 40 12.91 4.07 6.64
C THR A 40 11.66 4.02 5.78
N GLY A 41 10.61 4.78 6.09
CA GLY A 41 9.31 4.61 5.45
C GLY A 41 8.16 5.24 6.23
N TYR A 42 6.94 4.80 5.94
CA TYR A 42 5.77 5.24 6.69
C TYR A 42 4.62 4.23 6.57
N PHE A 43 3.72 4.31 7.53
CA PHE A 43 2.49 3.53 7.57
C PHE A 43 1.30 4.42 7.18
N VAL A 44 0.42 3.90 6.34
CA VAL A 44 -0.83 4.55 5.92
C VAL A 44 -1.97 3.72 6.49
N TYR A 45 -2.61 4.22 7.54
CA TYR A 45 -3.72 3.53 8.19
C TYR A 45 -5.02 3.81 7.44
N LEU A 46 -5.73 2.74 7.14
CA LEU A 46 -6.91 2.74 6.29
C LEU A 46 -8.14 2.37 7.12
N ASN A 47 -9.23 3.10 6.90
CA ASN A 47 -10.53 2.78 7.47
C ASN A 47 -11.52 2.47 6.35
N LEU A 48 -12.35 1.48 6.59
CA LEU A 48 -13.45 1.11 5.72
C LEU A 48 -14.74 1.70 6.31
N ALA A 49 -15.63 2.20 5.45
CA ALA A 49 -16.98 2.53 5.89
C ALA A 49 -17.70 1.27 6.42
N GLU A 50 -18.86 1.43 7.07
CA GLU A 50 -19.65 0.26 7.47
C GLU A 50 -20.14 -0.52 6.24
N GLY A 51 -20.29 -1.85 6.37
CA GLY A 51 -20.88 -2.71 5.33
C GLY A 51 -19.90 -3.41 4.38
N PHE A 52 -18.60 -3.38 4.65
CA PHE A 52 -17.65 -4.27 3.96
C PHE A 52 -17.67 -5.68 4.55
N THR A 53 -17.59 -6.67 3.67
CA THR A 53 -17.46 -8.08 4.04
C THR A 53 -16.00 -8.40 4.32
N ALA A 54 -15.72 -9.08 5.43
CA ALA A 54 -14.40 -9.61 5.72
C ALA A 54 -13.97 -10.63 4.66
N ILE A 55 -12.71 -10.56 4.24
CA ILE A 55 -12.12 -11.53 3.32
C ILE A 55 -11.90 -12.83 4.08
N GLU A 56 -12.47 -13.92 3.58
CA GLU A 56 -12.24 -15.25 4.14
C GLU A 56 -10.84 -15.78 3.79
N GLY A 57 -10.15 -16.34 4.77
CA GLY A 57 -8.82 -16.92 4.59
C GLY A 57 -7.69 -15.89 4.47
N ARG A 58 -6.64 -16.22 3.71
CA ARG A 58 -5.46 -15.37 3.50
C ARG A 58 -5.29 -15.13 2.00
N PRO A 59 -5.80 -14.01 1.45
CA PRO A 59 -5.63 -13.73 0.03
C PRO A 59 -4.14 -13.60 -0.28
N LYS A 60 -3.73 -14.14 -1.44
CA LYS A 60 -2.38 -13.87 -1.95
C LYS A 60 -2.36 -12.44 -2.48
N ILE A 61 -1.67 -11.56 -1.77
CA ILE A 61 -1.51 -10.15 -2.15
C ILE A 61 -0.15 -10.01 -2.82
N GLN A 62 -0.15 -9.51 -4.06
CA GLN A 62 1.06 -9.07 -4.72
C GLN A 62 1.30 -7.61 -4.37
N HIS A 63 2.55 -7.25 -4.14
CA HIS A 63 2.96 -5.88 -3.81
C HIS A 63 3.94 -5.37 -4.86
N PRO A 64 3.83 -4.10 -5.27
CA PRO A 64 4.84 -3.51 -6.14
C PRO A 64 6.15 -3.29 -5.39
N PHE A 65 7.25 -3.48 -6.12
CA PHE A 65 8.53 -2.85 -5.87
C PHE A 65 8.51 -1.43 -6.45
N ILE A 66 9.02 -0.47 -5.68
CA ILE A 66 9.11 0.93 -6.05
C ILE A 66 10.56 1.22 -6.42
N GLU A 67 10.80 1.47 -7.70
CA GLU A 67 12.11 1.84 -8.22
C GLU A 67 12.19 3.36 -8.37
N SER A 68 13.25 3.98 -7.87
CA SER A 68 13.45 5.42 -7.99
C SER A 68 14.93 5.79 -7.87
N PRO A 69 15.43 6.79 -8.62
CA PRO A 69 16.77 7.34 -8.40
C PRO A 69 17.01 7.86 -6.97
N ALA A 70 15.95 8.27 -6.26
CA ALA A 70 16.04 8.72 -4.87
C ALA A 70 16.15 7.57 -3.85
N LEU A 71 15.95 6.33 -4.30
CA LEU A 71 15.97 5.11 -3.49
C LEU A 71 16.90 4.09 -4.17
N PRO A 72 18.23 4.15 -3.94
CA PRO A 72 19.20 3.33 -4.66
C PRO A 72 18.96 1.81 -4.55
N ASP A 73 18.48 1.35 -3.39
CA ASP A 73 18.12 -0.06 -3.15
C ASP A 73 16.63 -0.34 -3.44
N GLY A 74 15.91 0.69 -3.91
CA GLY A 74 14.46 0.73 -4.09
C GLY A 74 13.67 0.72 -2.79
N ALA A 75 12.36 0.58 -2.93
CA ALA A 75 11.42 0.47 -1.83
C ALA A 75 10.42 -0.67 -2.05
N GLY A 76 9.92 -1.21 -0.94
CA GLY A 76 8.84 -2.17 -0.93
C GLY A 76 7.57 -1.54 -0.36
N CYS A 77 6.49 -2.28 -0.48
CA CYS A 77 5.28 -2.00 0.28
C CYS A 77 4.64 -3.30 0.76
N SER A 78 3.79 -3.21 1.77
CA SER A 78 3.10 -4.35 2.34
C SER A 78 1.71 -3.94 2.80
N LEU A 79 0.69 -4.55 2.22
CA LEU A 79 -0.70 -4.35 2.60
C LEU A 79 -1.07 -5.34 3.69
N MET A 80 -1.44 -4.80 4.85
CA MET A 80 -1.75 -5.59 6.02
C MET A 80 -3.25 -5.62 6.24
N LEU A 81 -3.74 -6.85 6.46
CA LEU A 81 -5.13 -7.11 6.82
C LEU A 81 -5.22 -7.39 8.33
N LYS A 82 -6.32 -6.97 8.93
CA LYS A 82 -6.71 -7.30 10.31
C LYS A 82 -8.14 -7.82 10.29
N ASP A 83 -8.35 -9.00 10.84
CA ASP A 83 -9.68 -9.63 10.93
C ASP A 83 -10.40 -9.72 9.56
N GLY A 84 -9.65 -9.99 8.49
CA GLY A 84 -10.16 -10.08 7.11
C GLY A 84 -10.43 -8.72 6.44
N CYS A 85 -10.08 -7.61 7.09
CA CYS A 85 -10.28 -6.26 6.56
C CYS A 85 -8.95 -5.54 6.33
N VAL A 86 -8.89 -4.69 5.29
CA VAL A 86 -7.77 -3.77 5.06
C VAL A 86 -7.53 -2.91 6.30
N HIS A 87 -6.28 -2.84 6.76
CA HIS A 87 -5.92 -2.13 7.99
C HIS A 87 -4.86 -1.05 7.76
N TYR A 88 -3.71 -1.40 7.16
CA TYR A 88 -2.72 -0.40 6.77
C TYR A 88 -1.88 -0.85 5.57
N LEU A 89 -1.33 0.14 4.87
CA LEU A 89 -0.29 -0.03 3.88
C LEU A 89 1.03 0.48 4.48
N GLU A 90 2.04 -0.36 4.52
CA GLU A 90 3.41 0.04 4.84
C GLU A 90 4.16 0.32 3.54
N ILE A 91 4.92 1.42 3.50
CA ILE A 91 5.81 1.78 2.39
C ILE A 91 7.19 2.02 3.00
N TYR A 92 8.21 1.32 2.50
CA TYR A 92 9.54 1.34 3.13
C TYR A 92 10.67 1.26 2.11
N ALA A 93 11.75 1.99 2.37
CA ALA A 93 13.00 1.87 1.63
C ALA A 93 13.71 0.57 2.02
N ARG A 94 14.30 -0.13 1.05
CA ARG A 94 15.13 -1.32 1.32
C ARG A 94 16.51 -0.97 1.87
N GLY A 95 16.90 0.30 1.78
CA GLY A 95 18.10 0.86 2.37
C GLY A 95 17.97 2.35 2.61
N GLY A 96 18.65 2.86 3.63
CA GLY A 96 18.71 4.30 3.91
C GLY A 96 17.42 4.91 4.44
N PHE A 97 17.06 6.06 3.90
CA PHE A 97 15.93 6.89 4.33
C PHE A 97 14.88 6.96 3.22
N PHE A 98 13.60 6.95 3.59
CA PHE A 98 12.54 7.20 2.62
C PHE A 98 12.33 8.72 2.49
N PRO A 99 12.35 9.30 1.27
CA PRO A 99 12.17 10.73 1.10
C PRO A 99 10.72 11.15 1.39
N GLU A 100 10.51 12.32 2.01
CA GLU A 100 9.17 12.85 2.27
C GLU A 100 8.35 13.03 0.98
N ASN A 101 9.03 13.39 -0.11
CA ASN A 101 8.43 13.55 -1.43
C ASN A 101 9.20 12.68 -2.44
N LEU A 102 8.50 11.72 -3.05
CA LEU A 102 9.03 10.88 -4.12
C LEU A 102 8.37 11.28 -5.44
N ALA A 103 9.10 11.99 -6.30
CA ALA A 103 8.57 12.52 -7.56
C ALA A 103 8.72 11.52 -8.71
N ASP A 104 9.93 11.00 -8.91
CA ASP A 104 10.27 10.11 -10.02
C ASP A 104 10.36 8.67 -9.53
N TYR A 105 9.39 7.84 -9.90
CA TYR A 105 9.39 6.43 -9.53
C TYR A 105 8.60 5.56 -10.52
N GLU A 106 8.86 4.25 -10.49
CA GLU A 106 8.09 3.24 -11.21
C GLU A 106 7.64 2.12 -10.27
N LEU A 107 6.45 1.57 -10.52
CA LEU A 107 5.92 0.40 -9.80
C LEU A 107 6.11 -0.85 -10.64
N ARG A 108 6.93 -1.79 -10.16
CA ARG A 108 7.27 -3.04 -10.85
C ARG A 108 6.90 -4.25 -9.98
N PRO A 109 6.65 -5.44 -10.58
CA PRO A 109 6.57 -6.66 -9.79
C PRO A 109 7.89 -6.90 -9.05
N GLU A 110 7.80 -7.33 -7.80
CA GLU A 110 8.98 -7.80 -7.07
C GLU A 110 9.58 -9.02 -7.79
N SER A 111 10.87 -8.94 -8.09
CA SER A 111 11.63 -9.98 -8.84
C SER A 111 12.03 -11.15 -7.95
#